data_AF-A0A2P6RP33-F1
#
_entry.id   AF-A0A2P6RP33-F1
#
_cell.length_a   1.000
_cell.length_b   1.000
_cell.length_c   1.000
_cell.angle_alpha   90.00
_cell.angle_beta   90.00
_cell.angle_gamma   90.00
#
_symmetry.space_group_name_H-M   'P 1'
#
loop_
_entity.id
_entity.type
_entity.pdbx_description
1 polymer ?
#
loop_
_entity_poly.entity_id
_entity_poly.type
_entity_poly.pdbx_seq_one_letter_code
_entity_poly.pdbx_strand_id
1 'polypeptide(L)'
;MVDWTGGAINDDDSAVDVKKHRPLNYDGIPAQPTDLLVVEICNMGPLPGDEWSFTRTFDRENGGGFLTDHFPGATKAIWYGEGIYAYSPQIPGVRFPGLTHPEIVGIAPSMELLNKWNKRERELEKMESSI
;
A
#
# COMPACT_ATOMS: atom_id res chain seq x y z
N MET A 1 12.79 2.24 -2.02
CA MET A 1 11.86 1.47 -1.16
C MET A 1 11.21 0.46 -2.09
N VAL A 2 11.15 -0.80 -1.69
CA VAL A 2 10.36 -1.78 -2.43
C VAL A 2 8.90 -1.35 -2.30
N ASP A 3 8.09 -1.46 -3.35
CA ASP A 3 6.68 -1.09 -3.28
C ASP A 3 5.99 -1.82 -2.12
N TRP A 4 4.79 -1.38 -1.73
CA TRP A 4 4.12 -1.97 -0.57
C TRP A 4 4.03 -3.49 -0.66
N THR A 5 3.97 -4.07 -1.86
CA THR A 5 3.89 -5.52 -2.05
C THR A 5 5.17 -6.29 -1.73
N GLY A 6 6.29 -5.61 -1.48
CA GLY A 6 7.58 -6.25 -1.29
C GLY A 6 8.19 -6.77 -2.59
N GLY A 7 7.85 -6.16 -3.74
CA GLY A 7 8.40 -6.53 -5.05
C GLY A 7 7.75 -7.79 -5.61
N ALA A 8 6.57 -8.11 -5.10
CA ALA A 8 5.83 -9.29 -5.50
C ALA A 8 5.07 -9.07 -6.81
N ILE A 9 4.81 -7.81 -7.21
CA ILE A 9 4.08 -7.47 -8.44
C ILE A 9 5.03 -7.26 -9.62
N ASN A 10 4.75 -7.92 -10.74
CA ASN A 10 5.48 -7.82 -12.00
C ASN A 10 4.77 -6.87 -12.98
N ASP A 11 5.55 -6.27 -13.88
CA ASP A 11 5.05 -5.48 -15.02
C ASP A 11 4.59 -6.43 -16.14
N ASP A 12 3.38 -6.97 -15.97
CA ASP A 12 2.73 -7.83 -16.94
C ASP A 12 1.20 -7.62 -16.94
N ASP A 13 0.49 -8.33 -17.83
CA ASP A 13 -0.99 -8.31 -17.89
C ASP A 13 -1.64 -9.40 -16.98
N SER A 14 -0.94 -9.85 -15.92
CA SER A 14 -1.35 -10.93 -15.01
C SER A 14 -1.52 -10.45 -13.57
N ALA A 15 -2.30 -11.17 -12.74
CA ALA A 15 -2.63 -10.76 -11.36
C ALA A 15 -2.22 -11.81 -10.29
N VAL A 16 -1.33 -12.72 -10.65
CA VAL A 16 -1.04 -13.95 -9.88
C VAL A 16 -0.19 -13.71 -8.62
N ASP A 17 0.48 -12.57 -8.51
CA ASP A 17 1.75 -12.41 -7.81
C ASP A 17 1.65 -11.68 -6.44
N VAL A 18 0.45 -11.60 -5.88
CA VAL A 18 0.07 -10.73 -4.74
C VAL A 18 0.44 -11.24 -3.31
N LYS A 19 1.47 -12.07 -3.08
CA LYS A 19 1.70 -12.70 -1.74
C LYS A 19 3.13 -12.54 -1.16
N LYS A 20 3.37 -11.69 -0.13
CA LYS A 20 4.70 -11.62 0.56
C LYS A 20 5.32 -10.27 1.05
N HIS A 21 5.49 -9.92 2.35
CA HIS A 21 6.28 -8.72 2.80
C HIS A 21 7.31 -8.96 3.95
N ARG A 22 8.33 -8.08 4.09
CA ARG A 22 9.36 -8.03 5.18
C ARG A 22 9.88 -6.59 5.47
N PRO A 23 10.38 -6.25 6.69
CA PRO A 23 10.89 -4.90 7.06
C PRO A 23 12.44 -4.74 7.19
N LEU A 24 12.93 -3.49 7.34
CA LEU A 24 14.33 -2.97 7.30
C LEU A 24 14.82 -2.28 8.64
N ASN A 25 16.15 -2.08 8.80
CA ASN A 25 16.93 -1.66 10.01
C ASN A 25 17.33 -0.14 10.10
N TYR A 26 17.78 0.35 11.29
CA TYR A 26 18.25 1.74 11.57
C TYR A 26 19.52 1.87 12.46
N ASP A 27 20.28 2.98 12.30
CA ASP A 27 21.38 3.51 13.16
C ASP A 27 20.95 4.85 13.84
N GLY A 28 21.35 5.13 15.10
CA GLY A 28 21.13 6.42 15.81
C GLY A 28 20.94 6.36 17.34
N ILE A 29 20.82 7.51 18.03
CA ILE A 29 20.35 7.56 19.44
C ILE A 29 18.83 7.27 19.41
N PRO A 30 18.36 6.23 20.11
CA PRO A 30 16.96 5.85 20.04
C PRO A 30 16.08 6.89 20.73
N ALA A 31 14.99 7.28 20.06
CA ALA A 31 13.88 8.00 20.68
C ALA A 31 13.28 7.15 21.80
N GLN A 32 12.85 7.80 22.88
CA GLN A 32 12.22 7.15 24.02
C GLN A 32 10.69 7.17 23.89
N PRO A 33 9.98 6.27 24.61
CA PRO A 33 8.53 6.40 24.74
C PRO A 33 8.18 7.83 25.20
N THR A 34 7.15 8.41 24.60
CA THR A 34 6.68 9.80 24.77
C THR A 34 7.42 10.89 23.99
N ASP A 35 8.56 10.59 23.37
CA ASP A 35 9.19 11.51 22.43
C ASP A 35 8.34 11.68 21.16
N LEU A 36 8.47 12.83 20.51
CA LEU A 36 7.92 13.08 19.18
C LEU A 36 9.01 12.91 18.13
N LEU A 37 8.79 11.99 17.18
CA LEU A 37 9.64 11.87 16.00
C LEU A 37 9.16 12.84 14.93
N VAL A 38 9.92 13.91 14.70
CA VAL A 38 9.68 14.84 13.60
C VAL A 38 10.35 14.28 12.35
N VAL A 39 9.56 14.06 11.30
CA VAL A 39 10.03 13.54 10.01
C VAL A 39 9.81 14.61 8.95
N GLU A 40 10.90 15.08 8.35
CA GLU A 40 10.87 15.90 7.14
C GLU A 40 11.08 15.01 5.92
N ILE A 41 10.11 14.97 5.02
CA ILE A 41 10.21 14.22 3.77
C ILE A 41 10.80 15.16 2.71
N CYS A 42 12.11 15.09 2.53
CA CYS A 42 12.83 16.03 1.66
C CYS A 42 12.61 15.75 0.17
N ASN A 43 12.46 14.49 -0.22
CA ASN A 43 12.22 14.09 -1.61
C ASN A 43 11.63 12.67 -1.68
N MET A 44 10.81 12.41 -2.70
CA MET A 44 10.24 11.09 -2.99
C MET A 44 10.09 10.92 -4.50
N GLY A 45 10.27 9.69 -4.95
CA GLY A 45 10.06 9.30 -6.34
C GLY A 45 10.23 7.80 -6.53
N PRO A 46 9.90 7.30 -7.73
CA PRO A 46 10.18 5.92 -8.11
C PRO A 46 11.68 5.65 -8.11
N LEU A 47 12.04 4.37 -8.07
CA LEU A 47 13.42 3.95 -8.29
C LEU A 47 13.78 4.14 -9.78
N PRO A 48 15.02 4.54 -10.10
CA PRO A 48 15.46 4.63 -11.49
C PRO A 48 15.32 3.29 -12.22
N GLY A 49 14.61 3.28 -13.35
CA GLY A 49 14.29 2.08 -14.13
C GLY A 49 12.98 1.39 -13.74
N ASP A 50 12.36 1.80 -12.64
CA ASP A 50 11.07 1.30 -12.14
C ASP A 50 10.03 2.45 -12.11
N GLU A 51 10.04 3.33 -13.11
CA GLU A 51 9.10 4.45 -13.23
C GLU A 51 7.71 4.01 -13.71
N TRP A 52 7.17 2.95 -13.13
CA TRP A 52 5.82 2.45 -13.36
C TRP A 52 5.16 2.06 -12.03
N SER A 53 3.84 1.97 -12.04
CA SER A 53 3.03 1.60 -10.87
C SER A 53 1.71 0.98 -11.32
N PHE A 54 0.85 0.62 -10.38
CA PHE A 54 -0.43 0.01 -10.67
C PHE A 54 -1.55 0.52 -9.77
N THR A 55 -2.77 0.49 -10.29
CA THR A 55 -4.00 0.54 -9.50
C THR A 55 -4.72 -0.79 -9.66
N ARG A 56 -5.33 -1.29 -8.59
CA ARG A 56 -6.10 -2.53 -8.63
C ARG A 56 -7.39 -2.45 -7.84
N THR A 57 -8.36 -3.27 -8.25
CA THR A 57 -9.46 -3.70 -7.39
C THR A 57 -9.29 -5.18 -7.09
N PHE A 58 -9.60 -5.59 -5.87
CA PHE A 58 -9.56 -7.01 -5.52
C PHE A 58 -10.84 -7.71 -5.97
N ASP A 59 -10.71 -9.01 -6.19
CA ASP A 59 -11.85 -9.89 -6.35
C ASP A 59 -12.68 -9.92 -5.05
N ARG A 60 -14.01 -10.08 -5.18
CA ARG A 60 -14.93 -10.16 -4.05
C ARG A 60 -14.49 -11.20 -3.02
N GLU A 61 -14.08 -12.37 -3.48
CA GLU A 61 -13.74 -13.49 -2.60
C GLU A 61 -12.30 -13.40 -2.06
N ASN A 62 -11.55 -12.35 -2.43
CA ASN A 62 -10.15 -12.18 -2.04
C ASN A 62 -9.81 -10.72 -1.75
N GLY A 63 -10.48 -10.15 -0.75
CA GLY A 63 -10.20 -8.83 -0.19
C GLY A 63 -11.29 -7.80 -0.47
N GLY A 64 -11.90 -7.84 -1.66
CA GLY A 64 -12.94 -6.90 -2.06
C GLY A 64 -12.49 -5.43 -2.01
N GLY A 65 -13.47 -4.54 -1.87
CA GLY A 65 -13.29 -3.09 -1.92
C GLY A 65 -14.63 -2.38 -1.88
N PHE A 66 -14.57 -1.05 -1.92
CA PHE A 66 -15.74 -0.21 -1.70
C PHE A 66 -16.89 -0.44 -2.69
N LEU A 67 -16.59 -0.77 -3.95
CA LEU A 67 -17.57 -0.96 -5.02
C LEU A 67 -17.71 -2.44 -5.46
N THR A 68 -17.36 -3.40 -4.61
CA THR A 68 -17.32 -4.83 -4.96
C THR A 68 -18.67 -5.40 -5.40
N ASP A 69 -19.80 -4.85 -4.94
CA ASP A 69 -21.13 -5.27 -5.41
C ASP A 69 -21.40 -4.91 -6.88
N HIS A 70 -20.71 -3.88 -7.40
CA HIS A 70 -20.81 -3.46 -8.80
C HIS A 70 -19.70 -4.04 -9.67
N PHE A 71 -18.49 -4.16 -9.12
CA PHE A 71 -17.30 -4.68 -9.79
C PHE A 71 -16.70 -5.84 -8.99
N PRO A 72 -17.30 -7.05 -9.07
CA PRO A 72 -16.91 -8.17 -8.20
C PRO A 72 -15.60 -8.83 -8.62
N GLY A 73 -15.16 -8.68 -9.87
CA GLY A 73 -13.91 -9.25 -10.38
C GLY A 73 -12.70 -8.38 -10.10
N ALA A 74 -11.53 -9.01 -9.94
CA ALA A 74 -10.26 -8.30 -9.86
C ALA A 74 -9.97 -7.51 -11.15
N THR A 75 -9.45 -6.29 -11.02
CA THR A 75 -9.00 -5.46 -12.15
C THR A 75 -7.64 -4.83 -11.86
N LYS A 76 -6.89 -4.51 -12.91
CA LYS A 76 -5.57 -3.86 -12.83
C LYS A 76 -5.42 -2.83 -13.94
N ALA A 77 -4.87 -1.68 -13.62
CA ALA A 77 -4.38 -0.70 -14.58
C ALA A 77 -2.92 -0.38 -14.27
N ILE A 78 -2.06 -0.41 -15.28
CA ILE A 78 -0.64 -0.06 -15.17
C ILE A 78 -0.47 1.41 -15.53
N TRP A 79 0.33 2.12 -14.74
CA TRP A 79 0.64 3.52 -14.90
C TRP A 79 2.13 3.70 -15.17
N TYR A 80 2.46 4.38 -16.27
CA TYR A 80 3.84 4.75 -16.60
C TYR A 80 4.09 6.21 -16.22
N GLY A 81 5.25 6.47 -15.62
CA GLY A 81 5.70 7.78 -15.19
C GLY A 81 6.46 8.53 -16.29
N GLU A 82 6.10 9.79 -16.51
CA GLU A 82 6.81 10.74 -17.36
C GLU A 82 7.14 12.01 -16.56
N GLY A 83 8.28 12.01 -15.89
CA GLY A 83 8.63 13.05 -14.93
C GLY A 83 7.61 13.08 -13.79
N ILE A 84 6.83 14.17 -13.68
CA ILE A 84 5.78 14.30 -12.66
C ILE A 84 4.42 13.76 -13.11
N TYR A 85 4.28 13.32 -14.35
CA TYR A 85 2.98 12.87 -14.89
C TYR A 85 2.87 11.35 -14.89
N ALA A 86 1.64 10.84 -14.79
CA ALA A 86 1.32 9.44 -14.99
C ALA A 86 0.26 9.29 -16.11
N TYR A 87 0.37 8.21 -16.88
CA TYR A 87 -0.64 7.80 -17.86
C TYR A 87 -0.79 6.28 -17.89
N SER A 88 -1.92 5.78 -18.41
CA SER A 88 -2.21 4.34 -18.48
C SER A 88 -2.75 3.97 -19.87
N PRO A 89 -2.18 2.98 -20.57
CA PRO A 89 -2.76 2.44 -21.80
C PRO A 89 -4.16 1.85 -21.59
N GLN A 90 -4.44 1.31 -20.40
CA GLN A 90 -5.74 0.77 -20.03
C GLN A 90 -6.81 1.87 -19.85
N ILE A 91 -6.41 3.13 -19.71
CA ILE A 91 -7.32 4.29 -19.56
C ILE A 91 -6.93 5.37 -20.57
N PRO A 92 -7.29 5.21 -21.86
CA PRO A 92 -6.86 6.12 -22.91
C PRO A 92 -7.30 7.57 -22.68
N GLY A 93 -6.42 8.51 -23.02
CA GLY A 93 -6.69 9.94 -22.92
C GLY A 93 -6.53 10.52 -21.50
N VAL A 94 -6.18 9.70 -20.50
CA VAL A 94 -5.92 10.17 -19.14
C VAL A 94 -4.42 10.37 -18.92
N ARG A 95 -4.06 11.59 -18.54
CA ARG A 95 -2.71 11.97 -18.10
C ARG A 95 -2.83 13.03 -17.03
N PHE A 96 -2.21 12.82 -15.88
CA PHE A 96 -2.32 13.74 -14.74
C PHE A 96 -1.01 13.85 -13.97
N PRO A 97 -0.75 14.99 -13.29
CA PRO A 97 0.40 15.12 -12.42
C PRO A 97 0.21 14.27 -11.15
N GLY A 98 1.21 13.47 -10.79
CA GLY A 98 1.22 12.68 -9.58
C GLY A 98 1.32 13.54 -8.33
N LEU A 99 0.54 13.18 -7.31
CA LEU A 99 0.69 13.70 -5.96
C LEU A 99 1.45 12.66 -5.12
N THR A 100 2.77 12.63 -5.26
CA THR A 100 3.61 11.64 -4.57
C THR A 100 3.53 11.83 -3.05
N HIS A 101 3.09 10.80 -2.35
CA HIS A 101 2.98 10.77 -0.89
C HIS A 101 3.27 9.36 -0.38
N PRO A 102 3.81 9.20 0.84
CA PRO A 102 3.88 7.89 1.44
C PRO A 102 2.50 7.48 1.92
N GLU A 103 2.06 6.27 1.59
CA GLU A 103 0.77 5.76 2.03
C GLU A 103 0.77 5.45 3.53
N ILE A 104 1.86 4.84 4.02
CA ILE A 104 2.02 4.43 5.42
C ILE A 104 3.34 4.98 5.95
N VAL A 105 3.23 5.83 6.97
CA VAL A 105 4.36 6.26 7.81
C VAL A 105 3.89 6.14 9.25
N GLY A 106 4.68 5.48 10.09
CA GLY A 106 4.33 5.28 11.48
C GLY A 106 5.48 4.74 12.30
N ILE A 107 5.28 4.72 13.62
CA ILE A 107 6.20 4.14 14.59
C ILE A 107 5.64 2.84 15.16
N ALA A 108 6.51 2.00 15.72
CA ALA A 108 6.08 0.80 16.39
C ALA A 108 5.16 1.13 17.58
N PRO A 109 4.01 0.45 17.73
CA PRO A 109 3.15 0.65 18.89
C PRO A 109 3.80 0.09 20.15
N SER A 110 3.40 0.61 21.31
CA SER A 110 3.68 -0.06 22.58
C SER A 110 2.95 -1.41 22.65
N MET A 111 3.43 -2.32 23.51
CA MET A 111 2.80 -3.62 23.68
C MET A 111 1.34 -3.51 24.18
N GLU A 112 1.07 -2.54 25.04
CA GLU A 112 -0.29 -2.26 25.52
C GLU A 112 -1.22 -1.84 24.37
N LEU A 113 -0.75 -0.93 23.51
CA LEU A 113 -1.52 -0.44 22.38
C LEU A 113 -1.76 -1.53 21.34
N LEU A 114 -0.74 -2.33 21.04
CA LEU A 114 -0.84 -3.51 20.18
C LEU A 114 -1.87 -4.51 20.72
N ASN A 115 -1.86 -4.79 22.02
CA ASN A 115 -2.83 -5.69 22.66
C ASN A 115 -4.25 -5.14 22.56
N LYS A 116 -4.43 -3.83 22.72
CA LYS A 116 -5.73 -3.16 22.57
C LYS A 116 -6.28 -3.28 21.14
N TRP A 117 -5.43 -3.07 20.13
CA TRP A 117 -5.79 -3.22 18.72
C TRP A 117 -6.16 -4.67 18.39
N ASN A 118 -5.30 -5.62 18.78
CA ASN A 118 -5.55 -7.04 18.56
C ASN A 118 -6.86 -7.51 19.21
N LYS A 119 -7.17 -7.02 20.43
CA LYS A 119 -8.40 -7.39 21.12
C LYS A 119 -9.64 -6.91 20.35
N ARG A 120 -9.72 -5.61 20.04
CA ARG A 120 -10.91 -5.04 19.36
C ARG A 120 -11.10 -5.62 17.95
N GLU A 121 -10.01 -5.88 17.22
CA GLU A 121 -10.08 -6.38 15.84
C GLU A 121 -10.52 -7.85 15.80
N ARG A 122 -10.03 -8.68 16.73
CA ARG A 122 -10.49 -10.08 16.88
C ARG A 122 -11.92 -10.18 17.37
N GLU A 123 -12.37 -9.25 18.22
CA GLU A 123 -13.76 -9.20 18.66
C GLU A 123 -14.70 -8.94 17.48
N LEU A 124 -14.34 -8.00 16.60
CA LEU A 124 -15.09 -7.70 15.39
C LEU A 124 -15.13 -8.90 14.41
N GLU A 125 -13.98 -9.51 14.13
CA GLU A 125 -13.87 -10.68 13.24
C GLU A 125 -14.80 -11.83 13.67
N LYS A 126 -14.87 -12.11 14.97
CA LYS A 126 -15.75 -13.15 15.51
C LYS A 126 -17.23 -12.82 15.40
N MET A 127 -17.60 -11.54 15.51
CA MET A 127 -18.99 -11.11 15.34
C MET A 127 -19.44 -11.35 13.89
N GLU A 128 -18.62 -11.00 12.91
CA GLU A 128 -18.93 -11.22 11.49
C GLU A 128 -19.01 -12.72 11.14
N SER A 129 -18.17 -13.55 11.74
CA SER A 129 -18.18 -15.01 11.52
C SER A 129 -19.38 -15.75 12.15
N SER A 130 -20.18 -15.07 12.97
CA SER A 130 -21.33 -15.65 13.69
C SER A 130 -22.68 -15.30 13.04
N ILE A 131 -22.68 -14.56 11.93
CA ILE A 131 -23.83 -14.14 11.12
C ILE A 131 -23.82 -14.94 9.82
#